data_AF-A0A1I1Q910-F1
#
_entry.id   AF-A0A1I1Q910-F1
#
_cell.length_a   1.000
_cell.length_b   1.000
_cell.length_c   1.000
_cell.angle_alpha   90.00
_cell.angle_beta   90.00
_cell.angle_gamma   90.00
#
_symmetry.space_group_name_H-M   'P 1'
#
loop_
_entity.id
_entity.type
_entity.pdbx_description
1 polymer ?
#
loop_
_entity_poly.entity_id
_entity_poly.type
_entity_poly.pdbx_seq_one_letter_code
_entity_poly.pdbx_strand_id
1 'polypeptide(L)'
;MKTGHLTSVRLEQGSDIVHLREVALALTSVLGFGTFERTRIVTAVVELGRNAIEHGKRGRAGFKLAENDGRPVLAVTVLDQGNGIPANWLDGTNPVAASDGMGLGLRGVERIATGFNVDTGSEGTRIQVTFRASQPCDANESPWHTAMDALEKLETSDPMKALTAQNRELMSSLDERDLLMRELHHRTGNNLTLIVALIRMSKSQATQEETERVLSELETRVAALSKAHELMQKSAQGGIIAARDLLQAVASNAKQAFNAPDLNVTIDVECNTLEMDGRLAVDIGLIVGEIITNAYKHAFRGRKEGAIRVEFTTDAEGAMALTVSDNGCGLSDDADRPERSNSLGWRLIRTLTFQNGGKLSVDGSDGLTVEIHLPPPE
;
A
#
# COMPACT_ATOMS: atom_id res chain seq x y z
N MET A 1 46.86 -18.58 -9.48
CA MET A 1 46.03 -17.74 -8.59
C MET A 1 45.95 -18.44 -7.24
N LYS A 2 46.40 -17.80 -6.15
CA LYS A 2 46.06 -18.29 -4.80
C LYS A 2 44.63 -17.85 -4.52
N THR A 3 43.76 -18.79 -4.13
CA THR A 3 42.37 -18.52 -3.78
C THR A 3 42.16 -18.97 -2.34
N GLY A 4 41.71 -18.06 -1.48
CA GLY A 4 41.40 -18.34 -0.08
C GLY A 4 39.92 -18.08 0.22
N HIS A 5 39.35 -18.87 1.12
CA HIS A 5 37.98 -18.66 1.61
C HIS A 5 37.95 -17.69 2.79
N LEU A 6 37.25 -16.57 2.64
CA LEU A 6 37.19 -15.53 3.66
C LEU A 6 36.16 -15.85 4.74
N THR A 7 34.88 -15.95 4.35
CA THR A 7 33.76 -16.19 5.27
C THR A 7 32.52 -16.66 4.51
N SER A 8 31.49 -17.10 5.21
CA SER A 8 30.18 -17.42 4.64
C SER A 8 29.04 -16.92 5.52
N VAL A 9 27.98 -16.44 4.88
CA VAL A 9 26.75 -15.95 5.51
C VAL A 9 25.61 -16.91 5.17
N ARG A 10 24.87 -17.36 6.18
CA ARG A 10 23.63 -18.13 6.00
C ARG A 10 22.52 -17.17 5.54
N LEU A 11 21.61 -17.63 4.67
CA LEU A 11 20.54 -16.80 4.12
C LEU A 11 19.19 -17.48 4.32
N GLU A 12 18.48 -17.12 5.38
CA GLU A 12 17.15 -17.69 5.71
C GLU A 12 16.14 -16.63 6.11
N GLN A 13 16.60 -15.50 6.67
CA GLN A 13 15.73 -14.44 7.18
C GLN A 13 16.23 -13.05 6.77
N GLY A 14 15.37 -12.03 6.89
CA GLY A 14 15.72 -10.67 6.48
C GLY A 14 16.95 -10.08 7.20
N SER A 15 17.21 -10.47 8.45
CA SER A 15 18.39 -10.07 9.21
C SER A 15 19.71 -10.56 8.58
N ASP A 16 19.67 -11.69 7.86
CA ASP A 16 20.84 -12.25 7.20
C ASP A 16 21.30 -11.40 6.01
N ILE A 17 20.36 -10.70 5.35
CA ILE A 17 20.67 -9.77 4.26
C ILE A 17 21.43 -8.56 4.79
N VAL A 18 21.12 -8.12 6.01
CA VAL A 18 21.86 -7.03 6.66
C VAL A 18 23.29 -7.47 6.94
N HIS A 19 23.48 -8.63 7.56
CA HIS A 19 24.82 -9.16 7.82
C HIS A 19 25.62 -9.39 6.52
N LEU A 20 24.95 -9.89 5.47
CA LEU A 20 25.54 -10.05 4.14
C LEU A 20 26.04 -8.71 3.57
N ARG A 21 25.25 -7.64 3.74
CA ARG A 21 25.61 -6.27 3.32
C ARG A 21 26.81 -5.75 4.10
N GLU A 22 26.84 -5.94 5.42
CA GLU A 22 27.93 -5.49 6.28
C GLU A 22 29.25 -6.20 5.93
N VAL A 23 29.22 -7.52 5.73
CA VAL A 23 30.37 -8.31 5.27
C VAL A 23 30.87 -7.81 3.92
N ALA A 24 29.97 -7.57 2.96
CA ALA A 24 30.34 -7.03 1.64
C ALA A 24 30.94 -5.62 1.73
N LEU A 25 30.41 -4.75 2.60
CA LEU A 25 30.95 -3.40 2.85
C LEU A 25 32.34 -3.46 3.48
N ALA A 26 32.52 -4.27 4.52
CA ALA A 26 33.80 -4.44 5.20
C ALA A 26 34.89 -4.87 4.22
N LEU A 27 34.62 -5.93 3.43
CA LEU A 27 35.56 -6.46 2.44
C LEU A 27 35.85 -5.45 1.33
N THR A 28 34.83 -4.87 0.72
CA THR A 28 35.03 -3.95 -0.41
C THR A 28 35.69 -2.63 0.03
N SER A 29 35.60 -2.25 1.32
CA SER A 29 36.25 -1.05 1.85
C SER A 29 37.77 -1.15 1.92
N VAL A 30 38.31 -2.36 2.06
CA VAL A 30 39.75 -2.61 2.27
C VAL A 30 40.45 -3.27 1.08
N LEU A 31 39.70 -3.77 0.09
CA LEU A 31 40.24 -4.50 -1.06
C LEU A 31 40.53 -3.63 -2.29
N GLY A 32 40.70 -2.31 -2.13
CA GLY A 32 41.10 -1.40 -3.21
C GLY A 32 40.01 -1.09 -4.27
N PHE A 33 38.73 -1.24 -3.91
CA PHE A 33 37.61 -0.84 -4.75
C PHE A 33 37.29 0.65 -4.57
N GLY A 34 37.04 1.36 -5.67
CA GLY A 34 36.62 2.76 -5.63
C GLY A 34 35.21 2.93 -5.01
N THR A 35 34.88 4.13 -4.52
CA THR A 35 33.58 4.40 -3.85
C THR A 35 32.36 3.98 -4.68
N PHE A 36 32.35 4.25 -5.99
CA PHE A 36 31.26 3.83 -6.87
C PHE A 36 31.22 2.32 -7.11
N GLU A 37 32.37 1.65 -7.16
CA GLU A 37 32.46 0.20 -7.31
C GLU A 37 31.95 -0.52 -6.07
N ARG A 38 32.34 -0.04 -4.87
CA ARG A 38 31.88 -0.57 -3.59
C ARG A 38 30.36 -0.60 -3.53
N THR A 39 29.70 0.53 -3.83
CA THR A 39 28.23 0.60 -3.83
C THR A 39 27.62 -0.40 -4.81
N ARG A 40 28.11 -0.48 -6.05
CA ARG A 40 27.59 -1.41 -7.06
C ARG A 40 27.78 -2.88 -6.67
N ILE A 41 28.92 -3.24 -6.09
CA ILE A 41 29.22 -4.60 -5.62
C ILE A 41 28.29 -4.97 -4.47
N VAL A 42 28.15 -4.09 -3.47
CA VAL A 42 27.30 -4.33 -2.31
C VAL A 42 25.84 -4.52 -2.74
N THR A 43 25.32 -3.64 -3.60
CA THR A 43 23.96 -3.80 -4.13
C THR A 43 23.80 -5.11 -4.90
N ALA A 44 24.78 -5.50 -5.71
CA ALA A 44 24.75 -6.76 -6.45
C ALA A 44 24.75 -7.99 -5.52
N VAL A 45 25.55 -7.98 -4.46
CA VAL A 45 25.62 -9.07 -3.48
C VAL A 45 24.31 -9.18 -2.68
N VAL A 46 23.75 -8.05 -2.26
CA VAL A 46 22.45 -8.00 -1.54
C VAL A 46 21.31 -8.51 -2.42
N GLU A 47 21.28 -8.12 -3.69
CA GLU A 47 20.28 -8.60 -4.67
C GLU A 47 20.33 -10.12 -4.81
N LEU A 48 21.52 -10.70 -4.97
CA LEU A 48 21.67 -12.15 -5.05
C LEU A 48 21.24 -12.85 -3.76
N GLY A 49 21.59 -12.28 -2.60
CA GLY A 49 21.17 -12.82 -1.31
C GLY A 49 19.65 -12.80 -1.14
N ARG A 50 19.00 -11.70 -1.55
CA ARG A 50 17.54 -11.55 -1.51
C ARG A 50 16.86 -12.59 -2.39
N ASN A 51 17.33 -12.77 -3.62
CA ASN A 51 16.80 -13.76 -4.55
C ASN A 51 16.90 -15.18 -3.98
N ALA A 52 18.00 -15.51 -3.29
CA ALA A 52 18.18 -16.81 -2.65
C ALA A 52 17.17 -17.07 -1.49
N ILE A 53 16.70 -16.04 -0.81
CA ILE A 53 15.66 -16.16 0.22
C ILE A 53 14.27 -16.21 -0.42
N GLU A 54 13.94 -15.23 -1.26
CA GLU A 54 12.60 -15.04 -1.83
C GLU A 54 12.20 -16.17 -2.78
N HIS A 55 13.12 -16.63 -3.65
CA HIS A 55 12.86 -17.69 -4.63
C HIS A 55 13.44 -19.04 -4.19
N GLY A 56 14.50 -19.03 -3.39
CA GLY A 56 15.24 -20.21 -2.99
C GLY A 56 14.87 -20.81 -1.62
N LYS A 57 14.02 -20.14 -0.84
CA LYS A 57 13.60 -20.45 0.55
C LYS A 57 14.72 -20.47 1.60
N ARG A 58 15.91 -20.96 1.27
CA ARG A 58 17.11 -20.94 2.11
C ARG A 58 18.35 -20.98 1.24
N GLY A 59 19.45 -20.40 1.73
CA GLY A 59 20.69 -20.34 0.99
C GLY A 59 21.93 -20.05 1.83
N ARG A 60 23.05 -19.86 1.12
CA ARG A 60 24.33 -19.45 1.70
C ARG A 60 25.10 -18.60 0.70
N ALA A 61 25.65 -17.49 1.17
CA ALA A 61 26.63 -16.70 0.44
C ALA A 61 28.04 -17.01 0.97
N GLY A 62 28.98 -17.35 0.08
CA GLY A 62 30.38 -17.55 0.41
C GLY A 62 31.26 -16.51 -0.25
N PHE A 63 32.18 -15.92 0.51
CA PHE A 63 33.17 -14.97 0.03
C PHE A 63 34.53 -15.65 -0.09
N LYS A 64 35.20 -15.42 -1.21
CA LYS A 64 36.56 -15.88 -1.49
C LYS A 64 37.38 -14.73 -2.05
N LEU A 65 38.65 -14.71 -1.68
CA LEU A 65 39.62 -13.77 -2.23
C LEU A 65 40.58 -14.52 -3.14
N ALA A 66 40.79 -13.97 -4.32
CA ALA A 66 41.86 -14.37 -5.21
C ALA A 66 42.68 -13.14 -5.60
N GLU A 67 43.80 -13.37 -6.26
CA GLU A 67 44.65 -12.31 -6.79
C GLU A 67 44.93 -12.58 -8.27
N ASN A 68 44.78 -11.55 -9.11
CA ASN A 68 45.06 -11.61 -10.54
C ASN A 68 45.79 -10.34 -11.02
N ASP A 69 46.98 -10.52 -11.60
CA ASP A 69 47.94 -9.47 -11.96
C ASP A 69 48.14 -8.40 -10.87
N GLY A 70 48.39 -8.84 -9.62
CA GLY A 70 48.63 -7.93 -8.48
C GLY A 70 47.38 -7.18 -7.99
N ARG A 71 46.19 -7.55 -8.47
CA ARG A 71 44.92 -6.95 -8.05
C ARG A 71 44.05 -7.95 -7.29
N PRO A 72 43.45 -7.54 -6.16
CA PRO A 72 42.44 -8.33 -5.48
C PRO A 72 41.25 -8.65 -6.39
N VAL A 73 40.78 -9.90 -6.31
CA VAL A 73 39.56 -10.38 -6.96
C VAL A 73 38.66 -10.95 -5.88
N LEU A 74 37.55 -10.27 -5.60
CA LEU A 74 36.53 -10.73 -4.68
C LEU A 74 35.56 -11.64 -5.44
N ALA A 75 35.50 -12.90 -5.06
CA ALA A 75 34.56 -13.87 -5.59
C ALA A 75 33.44 -14.13 -4.56
N VAL A 76 32.20 -14.01 -4.98
CA VAL A 76 31.01 -14.30 -4.17
C VAL A 76 30.26 -15.44 -4.82
N THR A 77 29.93 -16.46 -4.03
CA THR A 77 29.11 -17.60 -4.48
C THR A 77 27.85 -17.63 -3.65
N VAL A 78 26.69 -17.47 -4.28
CA VAL A 78 25.39 -17.59 -3.64
C VAL A 78 24.76 -18.91 -4.06
N LEU A 79 24.29 -19.66 -3.08
CA LEU A 79 23.65 -20.96 -3.22
C LEU A 79 22.24 -20.87 -2.67
N ASP A 80 21.27 -21.43 -3.38
CA ASP A 80 19.93 -21.67 -2.87
C ASP A 80 19.47 -23.12 -3.09
N GLN A 81 18.34 -23.47 -2.46
CA GLN A 81 17.69 -24.78 -2.57
C GLN A 81 16.29 -24.67 -3.21
N GLY A 82 16.11 -23.70 -4.11
CA GLY A 82 14.86 -23.47 -4.82
C GLY A 82 14.63 -24.43 -5.98
N ASN A 83 13.59 -24.16 -6.78
CA ASN A 83 13.26 -24.95 -7.97
C ASN A 83 14.15 -24.63 -9.19
N GLY A 84 15.20 -23.82 -8.99
CA GLY A 84 16.05 -23.29 -10.05
C GLY A 84 15.45 -22.13 -10.85
N ILE A 85 16.29 -21.47 -11.64
CA ILE A 85 15.93 -20.43 -12.60
C ILE A 85 15.48 -21.08 -13.93
N PRO A 86 14.28 -20.75 -14.45
CA PRO A 86 13.83 -21.22 -15.76
C PRO A 86 14.79 -20.85 -16.91
N ALA A 87 15.02 -21.78 -17.85
CA ALA A 87 15.97 -21.58 -18.96
C ALA A 87 15.66 -20.34 -19.83
N ASN A 88 14.38 -20.02 -20.02
CA ASN A 88 13.92 -18.85 -20.76
C ASN A 88 14.22 -17.50 -20.07
N TRP A 89 14.66 -17.50 -18.80
CA TRP A 89 15.10 -16.30 -18.10
C TRP A 89 16.61 -16.05 -18.26
N LEU A 90 17.33 -17.07 -18.72
CA LEU A 90 18.77 -17.03 -19.00
C LEU A 90 19.04 -16.77 -20.49
N ASP A 91 18.14 -17.18 -21.39
CA ASP A 91 18.22 -16.89 -22.82
C ASP A 91 17.87 -15.42 -23.08
N GLY A 92 18.89 -14.60 -23.34
CA GLY A 92 18.85 -13.13 -23.47
C GLY A 92 17.93 -12.52 -24.55
N THR A 93 16.94 -13.24 -25.09
CA THR A 93 16.06 -12.80 -26.19
C THR A 93 14.70 -12.26 -25.73
N ASN A 94 14.34 -12.40 -24.46
CA ASN A 94 13.07 -11.90 -23.93
C ASN A 94 13.31 -10.83 -22.84
N PRO A 95 12.56 -9.70 -22.82
CA PRO A 95 12.62 -8.73 -21.73
C PRO A 95 11.73 -9.24 -20.60
N VAL A 96 12.20 -10.25 -19.85
CA VAL A 96 11.41 -10.74 -18.71
C VAL A 96 11.92 -10.10 -17.44
N ALA A 97 10.99 -9.33 -16.87
CA ALA A 97 10.89 -8.86 -15.51
C ALA A 97 12.10 -8.07 -14.98
N ALA A 98 12.02 -6.74 -15.17
CA ALA A 98 12.07 -5.92 -13.95
C ALA A 98 11.03 -6.52 -13.00
N SER A 99 11.49 -7.31 -12.03
CA SER A 99 10.65 -7.70 -10.90
C SER A 99 10.07 -6.44 -10.28
N ASP A 100 8.84 -6.52 -9.77
CA ASP A 100 8.10 -5.49 -9.02
C ASP A 100 8.83 -4.94 -7.75
N GLY A 101 10.14 -5.18 -7.63
CA GLY A 101 11.01 -4.68 -6.58
C GLY A 101 12.05 -3.70 -7.14
N MET A 102 12.37 -2.70 -6.33
CA MET A 102 13.31 -1.59 -6.57
C MET A 102 14.80 -2.06 -6.68
N GLY A 103 15.07 -3.19 -7.33
CA GLY A 103 16.36 -3.90 -7.39
C GLY A 103 17.04 -3.87 -8.77
N LEU A 104 18.29 -4.33 -8.82
CA LEU A 104 19.11 -4.34 -10.05
C LEU A 104 18.77 -5.52 -10.99
N GLY A 105 18.15 -6.58 -10.46
CA GLY A 105 17.93 -7.84 -11.16
C GLY A 105 19.22 -8.60 -11.51
N LEU A 106 19.09 -9.87 -11.89
CA LEU A 106 20.25 -10.74 -12.21
C LEU A 106 21.10 -10.21 -13.38
N ARG A 107 20.48 -9.58 -14.40
CA ARG A 107 21.21 -8.94 -15.50
C ARG A 107 21.98 -7.69 -15.05
N GLY A 108 21.44 -6.96 -14.09
CA GLY A 108 22.14 -5.84 -13.46
C GLY A 108 23.43 -6.29 -12.79
N VAL A 109 23.37 -7.42 -12.08
CA VAL A 109 24.52 -8.07 -11.44
C VAL A 109 25.55 -8.53 -12.49
N GLU A 110 25.11 -9.23 -13.54
CA GLU A 110 25.98 -9.69 -14.63
C GLU A 110 26.76 -8.54 -15.28
N ARG A 111 26.11 -7.40 -15.53
CA ARG A 111 26.73 -6.23 -16.15
C ARG A 111 27.78 -5.55 -15.27
N ILE A 112 27.71 -5.73 -13.95
CA ILE A 112 28.66 -5.15 -12.98
C ILE A 112 29.83 -6.11 -12.74
N ALA A 113 29.58 -7.41 -12.77
CA ALA A 113 30.57 -8.41 -12.45
C ALA A 113 31.62 -8.54 -13.56
N THR A 114 32.87 -8.79 -13.17
CA THR A 114 33.95 -9.15 -14.10
C THR A 114 33.89 -10.62 -14.54
N GLY A 115 33.11 -11.44 -13.82
CA GLY A 115 32.78 -12.81 -14.19
C GLY A 115 31.46 -13.19 -13.53
N PHE A 116 30.61 -13.87 -14.27
CA PHE A 116 29.27 -14.26 -13.85
C PHE A 116 29.00 -15.68 -14.37
N ASN A 117 28.66 -16.60 -13.49
CA ASN A 117 28.32 -17.97 -13.83
C ASN A 117 27.10 -18.42 -13.03
N VAL A 118 26.16 -19.07 -13.71
CA VAL A 118 24.93 -19.58 -13.12
C VAL A 118 24.84 -21.06 -13.44
N ASP A 119 24.75 -21.86 -12.39
CA ASP A 119 24.47 -23.30 -12.46
C ASP A 119 23.14 -23.53 -11.76
N THR A 120 22.12 -23.96 -12.51
CA THR A 120 20.74 -24.04 -12.03
C THR A 120 20.12 -25.37 -12.38
N GLY A 121 19.35 -25.95 -11.45
CA GLY A 121 18.63 -27.19 -11.67
C GLY A 121 17.47 -27.37 -10.70
N SER A 122 16.87 -28.56 -10.70
CA SER A 122 15.75 -28.90 -9.82
C SER A 122 16.10 -28.95 -8.32
N GLU A 123 17.39 -28.96 -7.99
CA GLU A 123 17.92 -29.01 -6.62
C GLU A 123 18.37 -27.63 -6.09
N GLY A 124 18.18 -26.56 -6.88
CA GLY A 124 18.55 -25.19 -6.51
C GLY A 124 19.44 -24.48 -7.53
N THR A 125 19.82 -23.25 -7.20
CA THR A 125 20.70 -22.41 -8.02
C THR A 125 22.01 -22.10 -7.31
N ARG A 126 23.10 -22.14 -8.06
CA ARG A 126 24.43 -21.65 -7.70
C ARG A 126 24.79 -20.49 -8.62
N ILE A 127 24.94 -19.30 -8.06
CA ILE A 127 25.41 -18.11 -8.78
C ILE A 127 26.79 -17.75 -8.27
N GLN A 128 27.76 -17.67 -9.16
CA GLN A 128 29.12 -17.24 -8.86
C GLN A 128 29.42 -15.94 -9.58
N VAL A 129 29.78 -14.91 -8.82
CA VAL A 129 30.16 -13.61 -9.33
C VAL A 129 31.55 -13.23 -8.88
N THR A 130 32.32 -12.57 -9.74
CA THR A 130 33.67 -12.10 -9.43
C THR A 130 33.81 -10.62 -9.73
N PHE A 131 34.44 -9.88 -8.82
CA PHE A 131 34.74 -8.45 -8.96
C PHE A 131 36.23 -8.23 -8.81
N ARG A 132 36.85 -7.61 -9.81
CA ARG A 132 38.27 -7.22 -9.77
C ARG A 132 38.40 -5.78 -9.28
N ALA A 133 39.29 -5.55 -8.33
CA ALA A 133 39.57 -4.21 -7.82
C ALA A 133 40.21 -3.32 -8.91
N SER A 134 39.83 -2.04 -8.89
CA SER A 134 40.41 -1.04 -9.80
C SER A 134 41.86 -0.72 -9.47
N GLN A 135 42.24 -0.75 -8.19
CA GLN A 135 43.60 -0.45 -7.72
C GLN A 135 44.37 -1.75 -7.41
N PRO A 136 45.68 -1.81 -7.72
CA PRO A 136 46.55 -2.86 -7.19
C PRO A 136 46.69 -2.72 -5.68
N CYS A 137 46.96 -3.84 -5.00
CA CYS A 137 47.20 -3.79 -3.56
C CYS A 137 48.59 -3.18 -3.27
N ASP A 138 48.72 -2.48 -2.15
CA ASP A 138 50.04 -2.00 -1.71
C ASP A 138 51.00 -3.18 -1.52
N ALA A 139 52.22 -3.05 -2.04
CA ALA A 139 53.20 -4.15 -2.02
C ALA A 139 53.60 -4.63 -0.61
N ASN A 140 53.34 -3.80 0.41
CA ASN A 140 53.64 -4.11 1.82
C ASN A 140 52.44 -4.69 2.59
N GLU A 141 51.22 -4.67 2.05
CA GLU A 141 50.03 -5.18 2.73
C GLU A 141 49.41 -6.33 1.95
N SER A 142 49.24 -7.48 2.62
CA SER A 142 48.54 -8.61 2.02
C SER A 142 47.03 -8.32 2.04
N PRO A 143 46.35 -8.28 0.88
CA PRO A 143 44.89 -8.05 0.85
C PRO A 143 44.11 -9.12 1.61
N TRP A 144 44.71 -10.31 1.81
CA TRP A 144 44.17 -11.35 2.69
C TRP A 144 44.12 -10.91 4.16
N HIS A 145 45.23 -10.39 4.69
CA HIS A 145 45.29 -9.96 6.09
C HIS A 145 44.37 -8.77 6.35
N THR A 146 44.35 -7.78 5.45
CA THR A 146 43.48 -6.61 5.58
C THR A 146 41.99 -6.99 5.52
N ALA A 147 41.63 -7.96 4.67
CA ALA A 147 40.27 -8.50 4.62
C ALA A 147 39.87 -9.26 5.90
N MET A 148 40.77 -10.07 6.46
CA MET A 148 40.52 -10.78 7.72
C MET A 148 40.36 -9.83 8.91
N ASP A 149 41.23 -8.83 9.04
CA ASP A 149 41.15 -7.81 10.09
C ASP A 149 39.86 -6.99 10.00
N ALA A 150 39.40 -6.67 8.78
CA ALA A 150 38.11 -6.00 8.58
C ALA A 150 36.90 -6.85 9.02
N LEU A 151 36.96 -8.17 8.83
CA LEU A 151 35.91 -9.08 9.29
C LEU A 151 35.94 -9.27 10.81
N GLU A 152 37.11 -9.38 11.42
CA GLU A 152 37.27 -9.49 12.87
C GLU A 152 36.75 -8.22 13.59
N LYS A 153 37.01 -7.03 13.02
CA LYS A 153 36.44 -5.75 13.50
C LYS A 153 34.92 -5.69 13.37
N LEU A 154 34.35 -6.36 12.38
CA LEU A 154 32.90 -6.43 12.19
C LEU A 154 32.26 -7.36 13.22
N GLU A 155 32.87 -8.50 13.52
CA GLU A 155 32.40 -9.42 14.58
C GLU A 155 32.50 -8.81 15.99
N THR A 156 33.43 -7.87 16.20
CA THR A 156 33.62 -7.14 17.48
C THR A 156 32.88 -5.81 17.55
N SER A 157 32.16 -5.41 16.49
CA SER A 157 31.37 -4.18 16.48
C SER A 157 30.08 -4.34 17.31
N ASP A 158 29.82 -3.36 18.18
CA ASP A 158 28.75 -3.37 19.18
C ASP A 158 27.35 -3.60 18.55
N PRO A 159 26.64 -4.70 18.89
CA PRO A 159 25.30 -4.99 18.41
C PRO A 159 24.30 -3.83 18.62
N MET A 160 24.52 -3.00 19.65
CA MET A 160 23.70 -1.84 19.92
C MET A 160 23.81 -0.75 18.84
N LYS A 161 24.98 -0.62 18.19
CA LYS A 161 25.17 0.33 17.07
C LYS A 161 24.47 -0.13 15.80
N ALA A 162 24.50 -1.43 15.51
CA ALA A 162 23.77 -2.00 14.37
C ALA A 162 22.25 -1.87 14.57
N LEU A 163 21.75 -2.20 15.77
CA LEU A 163 20.33 -2.06 16.11
C LEU A 163 19.84 -0.60 16.05
N THR A 164 20.64 0.35 16.53
CA THR A 164 20.29 1.79 16.45
C THR A 164 20.32 2.33 15.03
N ALA A 165 21.24 1.86 14.18
CA ALA A 165 21.24 2.18 12.76
C ALA A 165 20.01 1.59 12.04
N GLN A 166 19.64 0.34 12.34
CA GLN A 166 18.42 -0.29 11.81
C GLN A 166 17.16 0.45 12.23
N ASN A 167 17.02 0.80 13.52
CA ASN A 167 15.87 1.57 13.98
C ASN A 167 15.78 2.93 13.27
N ARG A 168 16.92 3.60 13.03
CA ARG A 168 16.94 4.87 12.29
C ARG A 168 16.51 4.68 10.83
N GLU A 169 16.98 3.64 10.15
CA GLU A 169 16.60 3.35 8.76
C GLU A 169 15.12 2.99 8.66
N LEU A 170 14.62 2.16 9.57
CA LEU A 170 13.21 1.79 9.67
C LEU A 170 12.32 3.02 9.93
N MET A 171 12.71 3.88 10.87
CA MET A 171 12.00 5.15 11.13
C MET A 171 12.00 6.05 9.91
N SER A 172 13.12 6.15 9.19
CA SER A 172 13.19 6.94 7.95
C SER A 172 12.27 6.39 6.86
N SER A 173 12.19 5.06 6.69
CA SER A 173 11.28 4.43 5.72
C SER A 173 9.81 4.60 6.11
N LEU A 174 9.50 4.60 7.40
CA LEU A 174 8.14 4.90 7.89
C LEU A 174 7.77 6.35 7.61
N ASP A 175 8.66 7.30 7.90
CA ASP A 175 8.44 8.73 7.63
C ASP A 175 8.23 9.01 6.14
N GLU A 176 9.01 8.36 5.27
CA GLU A 176 8.88 8.47 3.81
C GLU A 176 7.55 7.90 3.31
N ARG A 177 7.16 6.72 3.81
CA ARG A 177 5.84 6.12 3.52
C ARG A 177 4.71 7.05 3.93
N ASP A 178 4.77 7.62 5.12
CA ASP A 178 3.73 8.53 5.62
C ASP A 178 3.65 9.82 4.79
N LEU A 179 4.79 10.36 4.36
CA LEU A 179 4.84 11.51 3.47
C LEU A 179 4.20 11.20 2.11
N LEU A 180 4.52 10.04 1.51
CA LEU A 180 3.94 9.61 0.24
C LEU A 180 2.42 9.40 0.35
N MET A 181 1.96 8.81 1.45
CA MET A 181 0.53 8.63 1.72
C MET A 181 -0.18 9.98 1.83
N ARG A 182 0.38 10.94 2.57
CA ARG A 182 -0.17 12.31 2.66
C ARG A 182 -0.26 12.99 1.29
N GLU A 183 0.77 12.84 0.45
CA GLU A 183 0.79 13.42 -0.90
C GLU A 183 -0.27 12.77 -1.80
N LEU A 184 -0.44 11.45 -1.77
CA LEU A 184 -1.51 10.76 -2.49
C LEU A 184 -2.89 11.25 -2.05
N HIS A 185 -3.11 11.36 -0.75
CA HIS A 185 -4.37 11.84 -0.19
C HIS A 185 -4.68 13.29 -0.59
N HIS A 186 -3.68 14.17 -0.56
CA HIS A 186 -3.79 15.55 -1.02
C HIS A 186 -4.10 15.62 -2.52
N ARG A 187 -3.47 14.77 -3.35
CA ARG A 187 -3.77 14.65 -4.78
C ARG A 187 -5.18 14.15 -5.04
N THR A 188 -5.68 13.18 -4.28
CA THR A 188 -7.07 12.72 -4.43
C THR A 188 -8.07 13.84 -4.12
N GLY A 189 -7.83 14.64 -3.07
CA GLY A 189 -8.63 15.83 -2.79
C GLY A 189 -8.60 16.86 -3.92
N ASN A 190 -7.42 17.09 -4.50
CA ASN A 190 -7.25 17.99 -5.66
C ASN A 190 -7.98 17.46 -6.90
N ASN A 191 -7.91 16.15 -7.15
CA ASN A 191 -8.59 15.51 -8.27
C ASN A 191 -10.12 15.60 -8.12
N LEU A 192 -10.65 15.33 -6.92
CA LEU A 192 -12.09 15.50 -6.65
C LEU A 192 -12.53 16.96 -6.84
N THR A 193 -11.72 17.92 -6.39
CA THR A 193 -11.98 19.35 -6.60
C THR A 193 -12.00 19.72 -8.09
N LEU A 194 -11.07 19.19 -8.88
CA LEU A 194 -11.02 19.37 -10.33
C LEU A 194 -12.25 18.74 -11.01
N ILE A 195 -12.68 17.55 -10.59
CA ILE A 195 -13.89 16.89 -11.10
C ILE A 195 -15.12 17.75 -10.82
N VAL A 196 -15.27 18.30 -9.60
CA VAL A 196 -16.36 19.24 -9.28
C VAL A 196 -16.33 20.48 -10.19
N ALA A 197 -15.15 21.04 -10.44
CA ALA A 197 -15.00 22.19 -11.33
C ALA A 197 -15.42 21.87 -12.77
N LEU A 198 -15.05 20.69 -13.29
CA LEU A 198 -15.47 20.22 -14.61
C LEU A 198 -16.99 20.02 -14.69
N ILE A 199 -17.61 19.42 -13.67
CA ILE A 199 -19.07 19.25 -13.60
C ILE A 199 -19.77 20.60 -13.63
N ARG A 200 -19.30 21.59 -12.85
CA ARG A 200 -19.84 22.96 -12.87
C ARG A 200 -19.74 23.59 -14.25
N MET A 201 -18.61 23.40 -14.93
CA MET A 201 -18.39 23.93 -16.27
C MET A 201 -19.33 23.29 -17.28
N SER A 202 -19.49 21.95 -17.26
CA SER A 202 -20.45 21.23 -18.10
C SER A 202 -21.89 21.63 -17.80
N LYS A 203 -22.22 21.87 -16.52
CA LYS A 203 -23.55 22.35 -16.11
C LYS A 203 -23.85 23.71 -16.71
N SER A 204 -22.90 24.65 -16.66
CA SER A 204 -23.08 26.00 -17.22
C SER A 204 -23.29 26.02 -18.75
N GLN A 205 -22.92 24.93 -19.43
CA GLN A 205 -23.09 24.76 -20.88
C GLN A 205 -24.29 23.88 -21.25
N ALA A 206 -25.00 23.33 -20.26
CA ALA A 206 -26.14 22.48 -20.52
C ALA A 206 -27.33 23.31 -21.03
N THR A 207 -27.94 22.87 -22.12
CA THR A 207 -29.07 23.54 -22.77
C THR A 207 -30.41 22.88 -22.45
N GLN A 208 -30.39 21.65 -21.95
CA GLN A 208 -31.57 20.90 -21.55
C GLN A 208 -31.68 20.89 -20.02
N GLU A 209 -32.86 21.18 -19.51
CA GLU A 209 -33.17 21.25 -18.07
C GLU A 209 -32.91 19.90 -17.36
N GLU A 210 -33.13 18.78 -18.08
CA GLU A 210 -32.79 17.44 -17.57
C GLU A 210 -31.28 17.27 -17.34
N THR A 211 -30.45 17.76 -18.26
CA THR A 211 -28.99 17.67 -18.17
C THR A 211 -28.44 18.56 -17.06
N GLU A 212 -28.98 19.78 -16.89
CA GLU A 212 -28.63 20.64 -15.75
C GLU A 212 -28.97 19.97 -14.42
N ARG A 213 -30.14 19.32 -14.32
CA ARG A 213 -30.56 18.61 -13.13
C ARG A 213 -29.61 17.45 -12.80
N VAL A 214 -29.28 16.60 -13.77
CA VAL A 214 -28.34 15.47 -13.59
C VAL A 214 -26.95 15.95 -13.18
N LEU A 215 -26.44 17.01 -13.82
CA LEU A 215 -25.13 17.58 -13.48
C LEU A 215 -25.13 18.23 -12.10
N SER A 216 -26.23 18.87 -11.69
CA SER A 216 -26.38 19.40 -10.34
C SER A 216 -26.37 18.29 -9.29
N GLU A 217 -27.00 17.14 -9.58
CA GLU A 217 -26.95 15.98 -8.69
C GLU A 217 -25.54 15.38 -8.58
N LEU A 218 -24.83 15.29 -9.70
CA LEU A 218 -23.43 14.86 -9.73
C LEU A 218 -22.53 15.82 -8.95
N GLU A 219 -22.73 17.13 -9.09
CA GLU A 219 -21.96 18.15 -8.37
C GLU A 219 -22.12 17.98 -6.85
N THR A 220 -23.36 17.88 -6.35
CA THR A 220 -23.64 17.70 -4.93
C THR A 220 -23.01 16.41 -4.39
N ARG A 221 -23.05 15.32 -5.17
CA ARG A 221 -22.45 14.04 -4.78
C ARG A 221 -20.93 14.10 -4.70
N VAL A 222 -20.26 14.63 -5.73
CA VAL A 222 -18.80 14.74 -5.74
C VAL A 222 -18.30 15.75 -4.69
N ALA A 223 -19.08 16.78 -4.39
CA ALA A 223 -18.79 17.69 -3.28
C ALA A 223 -18.89 17.00 -1.92
N ALA A 224 -19.91 16.16 -1.70
CA ALA A 224 -20.03 15.36 -0.48
C ALA A 224 -18.88 14.34 -0.34
N LEU A 225 -18.52 13.66 -1.43
CA LEU A 225 -17.33 12.79 -1.54
C LEU A 225 -16.05 13.51 -1.12
N SER A 226 -15.80 14.69 -1.72
CA SER A 226 -14.61 15.50 -1.44
C SER A 226 -14.54 15.91 0.04
N LYS A 227 -15.70 16.29 0.61
CA LYS A 227 -15.75 16.73 2.01
C LYS A 227 -15.57 15.58 3.00
N ALA A 228 -16.17 14.42 2.73
CA ALA A 228 -15.94 13.22 3.53
C ALA A 228 -14.45 12.83 3.49
N HIS A 229 -13.85 12.80 2.30
CA HIS A 229 -12.42 12.51 2.11
C HIS A 229 -11.50 13.49 2.87
N GLU A 230 -11.83 14.79 2.91
CA GLU A 230 -11.08 15.79 3.67
C GLU A 230 -11.16 15.56 5.20
N LEU A 231 -12.35 15.28 5.72
CA LEU A 231 -12.59 15.05 7.14
C LEU A 231 -11.93 13.76 7.63
N MET A 232 -11.89 12.75 6.77
CA MET A 232 -11.21 11.48 7.02
C MET A 232 -9.70 11.67 7.14
N GLN A 233 -9.10 12.45 6.25
CA GLN A 233 -7.66 12.75 6.33
C GLN A 233 -7.27 13.49 7.61
N LYS A 234 -8.10 14.44 8.06
CA LYS A 234 -7.85 15.17 9.31
C LYS A 234 -7.89 14.26 10.53
N SER A 235 -8.67 13.18 10.47
CA SER A 235 -8.80 12.18 11.54
C SER A 235 -7.75 11.06 11.42
N ALA A 236 -7.22 10.81 10.22
CA ALA A 236 -6.35 9.67 9.90
C ALA A 236 -4.85 9.86 10.19
N GLN A 237 -4.45 10.75 11.10
CA GLN A 237 -3.04 10.77 11.57
C GLN A 237 -2.60 9.44 12.24
N GLY A 238 -3.54 8.52 12.53
CA GLY A 238 -3.27 7.15 13.00
C GLY A 238 -3.83 6.01 12.14
N GLY A 239 -4.38 6.27 10.95
CA GLY A 239 -4.93 5.21 10.07
C GLY A 239 -6.27 4.58 10.50
N ILE A 240 -6.81 4.99 11.65
CA ILE A 240 -8.06 4.50 12.24
C ILE A 240 -9.03 5.68 12.38
N ILE A 241 -10.30 5.49 11.98
CA ILE A 241 -11.34 6.52 12.00
C ILE A 241 -12.47 6.11 12.93
N ALA A 242 -12.84 6.99 13.87
CA ALA A 242 -14.02 6.83 14.71
C ALA A 242 -15.28 6.95 13.85
N ALA A 243 -16.08 5.88 13.78
CA ALA A 243 -17.25 5.82 12.91
C ALA A 243 -18.30 6.90 13.26
N ARG A 244 -18.46 7.19 14.56
CA ARG A 244 -19.39 8.21 15.05
C ARG A 244 -19.11 9.60 14.46
N ASP A 245 -17.85 10.02 14.47
CA ASP A 245 -17.45 11.36 14.03
C ASP A 245 -17.68 11.52 12.52
N LEU A 246 -17.37 10.47 11.76
CA LEU A 246 -17.67 10.40 10.33
C LEU A 246 -19.16 10.57 10.06
N LEU A 247 -20.00 9.74 10.69
CA LEU A 247 -21.45 9.74 10.46
C LEU A 247 -22.08 11.08 10.85
N GLN A 248 -21.63 11.67 11.96
CA GLN A 248 -22.08 13.00 12.39
C GLN A 248 -21.72 14.07 11.36
N ALA A 249 -20.51 14.00 10.79
CA ALA A 249 -20.07 14.96 9.80
C ALA A 249 -20.83 14.81 8.46
N VAL A 250 -21.10 13.57 8.03
CA VAL A 250 -21.93 13.28 6.85
C VAL A 250 -23.35 13.81 7.04
N ALA A 251 -23.96 13.52 8.20
CA ALA A 251 -25.29 14.02 8.56
C ALA A 251 -25.36 15.56 8.57
N SER A 252 -24.38 16.21 9.20
CA SER A 252 -24.32 17.68 9.25
C SER A 252 -24.18 18.32 7.87
N ASN A 253 -23.34 17.74 7.01
CA ASN A 253 -23.16 18.24 5.64
C ASN A 253 -24.43 18.08 4.80
N ALA A 254 -25.08 16.91 4.88
CA ALA A 254 -26.34 16.68 4.19
C ALA A 254 -27.43 17.64 4.66
N LYS A 255 -27.54 17.84 5.99
CA LYS A 255 -28.47 18.82 6.56
C LYS A 255 -28.21 20.23 6.03
N GLN A 256 -26.95 20.66 5.94
CA GLN A 256 -26.61 21.99 5.41
C GLN A 256 -26.93 22.12 3.91
N ALA A 257 -26.68 21.07 3.11
CA ALA A 257 -26.89 21.08 1.67
C ALA A 257 -28.37 21.08 1.26
N PHE A 258 -29.22 20.42 2.05
CA PHE A 258 -30.64 20.24 1.74
C PHE A 258 -31.59 21.00 2.68
N ASN A 259 -31.05 21.91 3.52
CA ASN A 259 -31.88 22.73 4.40
C ASN A 259 -32.79 23.64 3.56
N ALA A 260 -34.09 23.55 3.77
CA ALA A 260 -35.07 24.44 3.16
C ALA A 260 -35.82 25.20 4.27
N PRO A 261 -36.22 26.46 4.06
CA PRO A 261 -36.89 27.27 5.09
C PRO A 261 -38.16 26.61 5.67
N ASP A 262 -38.83 25.80 4.86
CA ASP A 262 -40.13 25.19 5.18
C ASP A 262 -40.03 23.71 5.61
N LEU A 263 -38.83 23.14 5.70
CA LEU A 263 -38.61 21.73 6.04
C LEU A 263 -37.57 21.58 7.16
N ASN A 264 -38.02 21.19 8.35
CA ASN A 264 -37.17 20.91 9.49
C ASN A 264 -36.94 19.40 9.65
N VAL A 265 -35.72 18.94 9.34
CA VAL A 265 -35.33 17.53 9.51
C VAL A 265 -34.32 17.38 10.65
N THR A 266 -34.62 16.48 11.59
CA THR A 266 -33.67 16.02 12.61
C THR A 266 -32.92 14.79 12.10
N ILE A 267 -31.63 14.72 12.41
CA ILE A 267 -30.80 13.55 12.08
C ILE A 267 -30.12 13.10 13.35
N ASP A 268 -30.50 11.92 13.83
CA ASP A 268 -29.95 11.32 15.05
C ASP A 268 -28.94 10.24 14.65
N VAL A 269 -27.72 10.32 15.20
CA VAL A 269 -26.64 9.38 14.93
C VAL A 269 -26.33 8.59 16.21
N GLU A 270 -26.68 7.31 16.18
CA GLU A 270 -26.39 6.35 17.22
C GLU A 270 -25.29 5.41 16.73
N CYS A 271 -24.14 5.44 17.40
CA CYS A 271 -22.99 4.64 17.03
C CYS A 271 -22.30 4.20 18.31
N ASN A 272 -22.03 2.91 18.44
CA ASN A 272 -21.17 2.41 19.52
C ASN A 272 -19.70 2.73 19.20
N THR A 273 -18.79 2.45 20.14
CA THR A 273 -17.35 2.73 19.97
C THR A 273 -16.78 1.80 18.89
N LEU A 274 -16.89 2.24 17.64
CA LEU A 274 -16.46 1.53 16.46
C LEU A 274 -15.38 2.34 15.74
N GLU A 275 -14.29 1.66 15.48
CA GLU A 275 -13.13 2.15 14.75
C GLU A 275 -13.02 1.40 13.44
N MET A 276 -12.75 2.11 12.35
CA MET A 276 -12.67 1.54 11.01
C MET A 276 -11.39 1.97 10.30
N ASP A 277 -10.92 1.15 9.38
CA ASP A 277 -9.90 1.58 8.43
C ASP A 277 -10.43 2.68 7.49
N GLY A 278 -9.51 3.45 6.93
CA GLY A 278 -9.86 4.60 6.08
C GLY A 278 -10.65 4.25 4.82
N ARG A 279 -10.50 3.05 4.26
CA ARG A 279 -11.22 2.65 3.04
C ARG A 279 -12.66 2.30 3.37
N LEU A 280 -12.89 1.45 4.37
CA LEU A 280 -14.22 1.10 4.83
C LEU A 280 -14.99 2.36 5.27
N ALA A 281 -14.32 3.25 5.98
CA ALA A 281 -14.91 4.51 6.38
C ALA A 281 -15.43 5.29 5.15
N VAL A 282 -14.66 5.38 4.06
CA VAL A 282 -15.07 6.12 2.84
C VAL A 282 -16.35 5.51 2.29
N ASP A 283 -16.39 4.19 2.17
CA ASP A 283 -17.53 3.49 1.61
C ASP A 283 -18.79 3.71 2.47
N ILE A 284 -18.67 3.62 3.80
CA ILE A 284 -19.77 3.89 4.75
C ILE A 284 -20.26 5.33 4.65
N GLY A 285 -19.35 6.30 4.62
CA GLY A 285 -19.72 7.71 4.51
C GLY A 285 -20.51 8.01 3.24
N LEU A 286 -20.18 7.34 2.13
CA LEU A 286 -20.88 7.49 0.87
C LEU A 286 -22.25 6.84 0.86
N ILE A 287 -22.36 5.62 1.40
CA ILE A 287 -23.63 4.93 1.51
C ILE A 287 -24.60 5.77 2.35
N VAL A 288 -24.18 6.19 3.54
CA VAL A 288 -25.01 6.99 4.45
C VAL A 288 -25.39 8.33 3.82
N GLY A 289 -24.44 9.03 3.20
CA GLY A 289 -24.70 10.30 2.53
C GLY A 289 -25.73 10.19 1.41
N GLU A 290 -25.68 9.12 0.62
CA GLU A 290 -26.64 8.87 -0.46
C GLU A 290 -28.03 8.52 0.09
N ILE A 291 -28.12 7.70 1.15
CA ILE A 291 -29.41 7.36 1.78
C ILE A 291 -30.06 8.60 2.41
N ILE A 292 -29.30 9.40 3.16
CA ILE A 292 -29.79 10.67 3.74
C ILE A 292 -30.26 11.62 2.62
N THR A 293 -29.50 11.73 1.54
CA THR A 293 -29.88 12.55 0.37
C THR A 293 -31.20 12.07 -0.24
N ASN A 294 -31.39 10.76 -0.36
CA ASN A 294 -32.63 10.19 -0.86
C ASN A 294 -33.82 10.49 0.06
N ALA A 295 -33.63 10.44 1.38
CA ALA A 295 -34.67 10.82 2.34
C ALA A 295 -35.10 12.29 2.13
N TYR A 296 -34.17 13.24 2.06
CA TYR A 296 -34.50 14.64 1.76
C TYR A 296 -35.25 14.82 0.44
N LYS A 297 -34.84 14.10 -0.61
CA LYS A 297 -35.43 14.24 -1.93
C LYS A 297 -36.81 13.60 -2.08
N HIS A 298 -37.07 12.51 -1.35
CA HIS A 298 -38.22 11.63 -1.60
C HIS A 298 -39.13 11.47 -0.39
N ALA A 299 -38.56 11.24 0.79
CA ALA A 299 -39.29 10.85 1.99
C ALA A 299 -40.16 11.97 2.60
N PHE A 300 -39.70 13.23 2.48
CA PHE A 300 -40.34 14.38 3.13
C PHE A 300 -41.06 15.35 2.17
N ARG A 301 -41.39 14.92 0.95
CA ARG A 301 -42.11 15.77 -0.02
C ARG A 301 -43.48 16.18 0.54
N GLY A 302 -43.73 17.49 0.59
CA GLY A 302 -44.99 18.05 1.11
C GLY A 302 -45.12 18.03 2.63
N ARG A 303 -44.06 17.63 3.37
CA ARG A 303 -44.01 17.69 4.83
C ARG A 303 -43.22 18.90 5.30
N LYS A 304 -43.52 19.37 6.52
CA LYS A 304 -42.77 20.44 7.19
C LYS A 304 -41.73 19.93 8.17
N GLU A 305 -41.87 18.68 8.60
CA GLU A 305 -41.01 18.03 9.58
C GLU A 305 -40.69 16.60 9.15
N GLY A 306 -39.51 16.13 9.55
CA GLY A 306 -39.03 14.77 9.31
C GLY A 306 -37.92 14.39 10.27
N ALA A 307 -37.69 13.09 10.42
CA ALA A 307 -36.62 12.52 11.22
C ALA A 307 -35.90 11.45 10.42
N ILE A 308 -34.58 11.46 10.50
CA ILE A 308 -33.69 10.44 9.98
C ILE A 308 -32.90 9.88 11.16
N ARG A 309 -32.78 8.56 11.25
CA ARG A 309 -31.92 7.90 12.22
C ARG A 309 -30.84 7.11 11.52
N VAL A 310 -29.60 7.26 11.98
CA VAL A 310 -28.43 6.53 11.52
C VAL A 310 -27.92 5.73 12.71
N GLU A 311 -28.05 4.40 12.65
CA GLU A 311 -27.54 3.48 13.65
C GLU A 311 -26.37 2.70 13.05
N PHE A 312 -25.24 2.64 13.75
CA PHE A 312 -24.11 1.80 13.34
C PHE A 312 -23.56 1.03 14.53
N THR A 313 -23.61 -0.29 14.43
CA THR A 313 -23.26 -1.20 15.50
C THR A 313 -22.27 -2.26 15.04
N THR A 314 -21.41 -2.71 15.95
CA THR A 314 -20.61 -3.93 15.82
C THR A 314 -20.97 -4.94 16.90
N ASP A 315 -20.90 -6.23 16.58
CA ASP A 315 -21.06 -7.32 17.54
C ASP A 315 -19.71 -7.77 18.15
N ALA A 316 -19.75 -8.82 18.99
CA ALA A 316 -18.56 -9.34 19.66
C ALA A 316 -17.58 -10.08 18.72
N GLU A 317 -18.06 -10.50 17.55
CA GLU A 317 -17.30 -11.22 16.53
C GLU A 317 -16.70 -10.27 15.49
N GLY A 318 -17.07 -8.98 15.56
CA GLY A 318 -16.60 -7.90 14.69
C GLY A 318 -17.49 -7.66 13.47
N ALA A 319 -18.63 -8.35 13.36
CA ALA A 319 -19.58 -8.10 12.28
C ALA A 319 -20.30 -6.78 12.54
N MET A 320 -20.50 -6.00 11.48
CA MET A 320 -21.05 -4.65 11.59
C MET A 320 -22.43 -4.57 10.95
N ALA A 321 -23.32 -3.79 11.55
CA ALA A 321 -24.67 -3.52 11.05
C ALA A 321 -24.91 -2.01 11.00
N LEU A 322 -25.05 -1.48 9.79
CA LEU A 322 -25.41 -0.10 9.49
C LEU A 322 -26.88 -0.02 9.10
N THR A 323 -27.66 0.77 9.84
CA THR A 323 -29.08 1.00 9.58
C THR A 323 -29.33 2.49 9.41
N VAL A 324 -29.97 2.87 8.30
CA VAL A 324 -30.42 4.25 8.07
C VAL A 324 -31.92 4.21 7.82
N SER A 325 -32.69 4.88 8.68
CA SER A 325 -34.14 4.95 8.59
C SER A 325 -34.64 6.39 8.51
N ASP A 326 -35.74 6.60 7.78
CA ASP A 326 -36.50 7.85 7.80
C ASP A 326 -37.95 7.58 8.20
N ASN A 327 -38.62 8.58 8.76
CA ASN A 327 -40.05 8.50 9.12
C ASN A 327 -40.96 9.08 8.02
N GLY A 328 -40.54 9.01 6.75
CA GLY A 328 -41.17 9.66 5.61
C GLY A 328 -42.47 9.02 5.13
N CYS A 329 -42.73 9.13 3.82
CA CYS A 329 -43.89 8.53 3.17
C CYS A 329 -43.77 7.01 2.92
N GLY A 330 -42.59 6.42 3.14
CA GLY A 330 -42.32 5.00 2.91
C GLY A 330 -42.43 4.58 1.44
N LEU A 331 -42.57 3.27 1.22
CA LEU A 331 -42.83 2.68 -0.10
C LEU A 331 -44.24 2.09 -0.11
N SER A 332 -45.04 2.44 -1.12
CA SER A 332 -46.31 1.77 -1.35
C SER A 332 -46.09 0.31 -1.79
N ASP A 333 -47.02 -0.59 -1.47
CA ASP A 333 -46.94 -2.02 -1.82
C ASP A 333 -46.74 -2.25 -3.34
N ASP A 334 -47.29 -1.37 -4.17
CA ASP A 334 -47.19 -1.41 -5.64
C ASP A 334 -45.97 -0.65 -6.22
N ALA A 335 -45.14 -0.02 -5.38
CA ALA A 335 -43.98 0.72 -5.85
C ALA A 335 -42.83 -0.23 -6.25
N ASP A 336 -42.13 0.14 -7.33
CA ASP A 336 -40.86 -0.51 -7.66
C ASP A 336 -39.88 -0.37 -6.50
N ARG A 337 -39.36 -1.52 -6.06
CA ARG A 337 -38.36 -1.62 -4.99
C ARG A 337 -37.13 -0.77 -5.33
N PRO A 338 -36.83 0.31 -4.58
CA PRO A 338 -35.83 1.29 -4.97
C PRO A 338 -34.41 0.69 -5.00
N GLU A 339 -34.13 -0.31 -4.17
CA GLU A 339 -32.89 -1.08 -4.16
C GLU A 339 -32.71 -1.98 -5.38
N ARG A 340 -33.72 -2.11 -6.25
CA ARG A 340 -33.62 -2.76 -7.56
C ARG A 340 -33.53 -1.76 -8.71
N SER A 341 -33.68 -0.47 -8.43
CA SER A 341 -33.65 0.58 -9.45
C SER A 341 -32.25 0.72 -10.08
N ASN A 342 -32.23 1.18 -11.32
CA ASN A 342 -31.00 1.53 -12.04
C ASN A 342 -30.52 2.96 -11.76
N SER A 343 -31.06 3.61 -10.72
CA SER A 343 -30.58 4.92 -10.31
C SER A 343 -29.12 4.84 -9.87
N LEU A 344 -28.37 5.89 -10.13
CA LEU A 344 -26.95 5.93 -9.81
C LEU A 344 -26.69 5.77 -8.31
N GLY A 345 -27.57 6.33 -7.46
CA GLY A 345 -27.47 6.24 -6.00
C GLY A 345 -27.57 4.80 -5.48
N TRP A 346 -28.61 4.07 -5.91
CA TRP A 346 -28.76 2.67 -5.53
C TRP A 346 -27.70 1.76 -6.13
N ARG A 347 -27.20 2.08 -7.34
CA ARG A 347 -26.05 1.35 -7.91
C ARG A 347 -24.80 1.53 -7.06
N LEU A 348 -24.52 2.74 -6.56
CA LEU A 348 -23.42 3.03 -5.64
C LEU A 348 -23.57 2.23 -4.34
N ILE A 349 -24.71 2.32 -3.66
CA ILE A 349 -24.99 1.60 -2.40
C ILE A 349 -24.74 0.10 -2.57
N ARG A 350 -25.31 -0.51 -3.63
CA ARG A 350 -25.11 -1.94 -3.92
C ARG A 350 -23.65 -2.31 -4.19
N THR A 351 -22.94 -1.46 -4.93
CA THR A 351 -21.54 -1.72 -5.33
C THR A 351 -20.63 -1.68 -4.11
N LEU A 352 -20.75 -0.63 -3.28
CA LEU A 352 -19.94 -0.47 -2.07
C LEU A 352 -20.27 -1.54 -1.03
N THR A 353 -21.56 -1.88 -0.87
CA THR A 353 -21.97 -2.98 0.02
C THR A 353 -21.32 -4.30 -0.42
N PHE A 354 -21.39 -4.63 -1.72
CA PHE A 354 -20.82 -5.86 -2.25
C PHE A 354 -19.29 -5.89 -2.15
N GLN A 355 -18.60 -4.77 -2.41
CA GLN A 355 -17.14 -4.67 -2.31
C GLN A 355 -16.63 -4.92 -0.89
N ASN A 356 -17.44 -4.63 0.13
CA ASN A 356 -17.16 -4.91 1.53
C ASN A 356 -17.75 -6.25 2.01
N GLY A 357 -18.14 -7.14 1.09
CA GLY A 357 -18.67 -8.47 1.40
C GLY A 357 -20.05 -8.46 2.07
N GLY A 358 -20.74 -7.33 2.07
CA GLY A 358 -21.97 -7.12 2.82
C GLY A 358 -23.26 -7.59 2.15
N LYS A 359 -24.34 -7.56 2.92
CA LYS A 359 -25.72 -7.81 2.48
C LYS A 359 -26.58 -6.58 2.74
N LEU A 360 -27.46 -6.27 1.79
CA LEU A 360 -28.38 -5.12 1.82
C LEU A 360 -29.82 -5.61 1.96
N SER A 361 -30.57 -5.03 2.90
CA SER A 361 -32.01 -5.18 3.09
C SER A 361 -32.70 -3.80 3.07
N VAL A 362 -33.93 -3.76 2.55
CA VAL A 362 -34.74 -2.53 2.53
C VAL A 362 -36.17 -2.85 2.93
N ASP A 363 -36.67 -2.09 3.90
CA ASP A 363 -38.07 -2.08 4.32
C ASP A 363 -38.68 -0.69 4.07
N GLY A 364 -39.92 -0.66 3.58
CA GLY A 364 -40.66 0.55 3.23
C GLY A 364 -41.97 0.72 4.00
N SER A 365 -42.23 -0.12 5.00
CA SER A 365 -43.52 -0.26 5.67
C SER A 365 -43.88 0.93 6.59
N ASP A 366 -42.90 1.51 7.29
CA ASP A 366 -43.05 2.66 8.19
C ASP A 366 -41.93 3.68 7.92
N GLY A 367 -42.06 4.38 6.78
CA GLY A 367 -40.95 5.13 6.20
C GLY A 367 -40.00 4.21 5.42
N LEU A 368 -38.79 4.67 5.10
CA LEU A 368 -37.78 3.82 4.44
C LEU A 368 -36.68 3.46 5.44
N THR A 369 -36.43 2.17 5.61
CA THR A 369 -35.30 1.64 6.37
C THR A 369 -34.38 0.87 5.45
N VAL A 370 -33.10 1.23 5.45
CA VAL A 370 -32.04 0.56 4.71
C VAL A 370 -31.05 -0.01 5.70
N GLU A 371 -30.84 -1.32 5.65
CA GLU A 371 -29.96 -2.05 6.55
C GLU A 371 -28.87 -2.76 5.75
N ILE A 372 -27.64 -2.64 6.25
CA ILE A 372 -26.44 -3.21 5.63
C ILE A 372 -25.66 -3.98 6.69
N HIS A 373 -25.52 -5.29 6.46
CA HIS A 373 -24.69 -6.16 7.29
C HIS A 373 -23.35 -6.41 6.61
N LEU A 374 -22.27 -6.19 7.32
CA LEU A 374 -20.90 -6.40 6.87
C LEU A 374 -20.27 -7.53 7.69
N PRO A 375 -19.54 -8.47 7.03
CA PRO A 375 -18.81 -9.49 7.75
C PRO A 375 -17.69 -8.87 8.61
N PRO A 376 -17.20 -9.59 9.62
CA PRO A 376 -16.04 -9.15 10.38
C PRO A 376 -14.81 -9.01 9.46
N PRO A 377 -13.91 -8.05 9.73
CA PRO A 377 -12.66 -7.93 8.98
C PRO A 377 -11.80 -9.19 9.16
N GLU A 378 -11.23 -9.71 8.07
CA GLU A 378 -10.34 -10.89 8.05
C GLU A 378 -8.97 -10.64 8.69
#